data_AF-A0A2A5D9A1-F1
#
_entry.id   AF-A0A2A5D9A1-F1
#
_cell.length_a   1.000
_cell.length_b   1.000
_cell.length_c   1.000
_cell.angle_alpha   90.00
_cell.angle_beta   90.00
_cell.angle_gamma   90.00
#
_symmetry.space_group_name_H-M   'P 1'
#
loop_
_entity.id
_entity.type
_entity.pdbx_description
1 polymer ?
#
loop_
_entity_poly.entity_id
_entity_poly.type
_entity_poly.pdbx_seq_one_letter_code
_entity_poly.pdbx_strand_id
1 'polypeptide(L)' 'MAKKFERHRQAWTASEIEKLRFMAGKGMSLKSIAAGLTRSEESIKKQAKIGKLKIAKAR' A
#
# COMPACT_ATOMS: atom_id res chain seq x y z
N MET A 1 4.21 30.03 4.27
CA MET A 1 5.20 28.93 4.17
C MET A 1 4.46 27.59 4.19
N ALA A 2 4.38 26.88 3.07
CA ALA A 2 4.01 25.46 3.07
C ALA A 2 5.02 24.79 2.15
N LYS A 3 6.12 24.27 2.73
CA LYS A 3 7.08 23.44 2.01
C LYS A 3 6.26 22.32 1.38
N LYS A 4 6.10 22.36 0.06
CA LYS A 4 5.54 21.24 -0.70
C LYS A 4 6.47 20.08 -0.39
N PHE A 5 6.05 19.21 0.53
CA PHE A 5 6.71 17.94 0.74
C PHE A 5 6.62 17.25 -0.62
N GLU A 6 7.71 17.29 -1.37
CA GLU A 6 7.92 16.44 -2.53
C GLU A 6 7.90 15.03 -1.97
N ARG A 7 6.68 14.48 -1.86
CA ARG A 7 6.45 13.08 -1.53
C ARG A 7 7.22 12.37 -2.61
N HIS A 8 8.42 11.90 -2.27
CA HIS A 8 9.20 11.02 -3.11
C HIS A 8 8.23 9.94 -3.55
N ARG A 9 7.73 10.06 -4.79
CA ARG A 9 6.98 9.02 -5.46
C ARG A 9 8.01 7.95 -5.74
N GLN A 10 8.40 7.23 -4.69
CA GLN A 10 9.10 5.97 -4.88
C GLN A 10 8.16 5.14 -5.74
N ALA A 11 8.63 4.86 -6.95
CA ALA A 11 7.90 4.03 -7.88
C ALA A 11 7.68 2.68 -7.20
N TRP A 12 6.44 2.19 -7.24
CA TRP A 12 6.14 0.86 -6.76
C TRP A 12 6.90 -0.13 -7.63
N THR A 13 7.81 -0.88 -7.02
CA THR A 13 8.49 -1.97 -7.70
C THR A 13 7.54 -3.14 -7.91
N ALA A 14 7.76 -3.95 -8.94
CA ALA A 14 6.93 -5.13 -9.22
C ALA A 14 6.88 -6.08 -8.01
N SER A 15 8.01 -6.28 -7.31
CA SER A 15 8.08 -7.04 -6.07
C SER A 15 7.22 -6.49 -4.94
N GLU A 16 7.11 -5.16 -4.77
CA GLU A 16 6.20 -4.58 -3.78
C GLU A 16 4.72 -4.82 -4.14
N ILE A 17 4.40 -4.78 -5.44
CA ILE A 17 3.04 -5.05 -5.92
C ILE A 17 2.68 -6.52 -5.69
N GLU A 18 3.59 -7.45 -5.98
CA GLU A 18 3.39 -8.87 -5.72
C GLU A 18 3.24 -9.15 -4.23
N LYS A 19 4.08 -8.55 -3.38
CA LYS A 19 3.95 -8.65 -1.92
C LYS A 19 2.60 -8.12 -1.43
N LEU A 20 2.15 -6.98 -1.97
CA LEU A 20 0.84 -6.41 -1.64
C LEU A 20 -0.30 -7.32 -2.09
N ARG A 21 -0.22 -7.91 -3.28
CA ARG A 21 -1.17 -8.92 -3.79
C ARG A 21 -1.23 -10.16 -2.92
N PHE A 22 -0.06 -10.69 -2.54
CA PHE A 22 0.04 -11.88 -1.70
C PHE A 22 -0.54 -11.64 -0.30
N MET A 23 -0.19 -10.51 0.34
CA MET A 23 -0.73 -10.16 1.65
C MET A 23 -2.24 -9.86 1.61
N ALA A 24 -2.71 -9.20 0.55
CA ALA A 24 -4.15 -8.99 0.32
C ALA A 24 -4.90 -10.31 0.12
N GLY A 25 -4.32 -11.25 -0.65
CA GLY A 25 -4.89 -12.60 -0.84
C GLY A 25 -4.93 -13.42 0.44
N LYS A 26 -3.99 -13.20 1.37
CA LYS A 26 -4.00 -13.78 2.73
C LYS A 26 -5.03 -13.13 3.67
N GLY A 27 -5.74 -12.09 3.24
CA GLY A 27 -6.70 -11.38 4.09
C GLY A 27 -6.06 -10.50 5.16
N MET A 28 -4.79 -10.09 4.99
CA MET A 28 -4.15 -9.17 5.93
C MET A 28 -4.80 -7.79 5.92
N SER A 29 -4.80 -7.14 7.09
CA SER A 29 -5.34 -5.80 7.24
C SER A 29 -4.48 -4.74 6.54
N LEU A 30 -5.11 -3.64 6.11
CA LEU A 30 -4.42 -2.49 5.53
C LEU A 30 -3.25 -2.00 6.40
N LYS A 31 -3.44 -1.97 7.73
CA LYS A 31 -2.42 -1.54 8.71
C LYS A 31 -1.26 -2.52 8.79
N SER A 32 -1.52 -3.83 8.75
CA SER A 32 -0.49 -4.87 8.71
C SER A 32 0.35 -4.79 7.43
N ILE A 33 -0.30 -4.56 6.28
CA ILE A 33 0.39 -4.40 4.99
C ILE A 33 1.22 -3.11 4.98
N ALA A 34 0.70 -2.03 5.58
CA ALA A 34 1.43 -0.77 5.77
C ALA A 34 2.69 -0.93 6.59
N ALA A 35 2.59 -1.64 7.72
CA ALA A 35 3.75 -1.99 8.55
C ALA A 35 4.75 -2.87 7.78
N GLY A 36 4.28 -3.89 7.06
CA GLY A 36 5.14 -4.82 6.32
C GLY A 36 5.83 -4.24 5.09
N LEU A 37 5.23 -3.25 4.43
CA LEU A 37 5.83 -2.56 3.28
C LEU A 37 6.53 -1.25 3.67
N THR A 38 6.52 -0.86 4.94
CA THR A 38 7.00 0.46 5.42
C THR A 38 6.42 1.63 4.61
N ARG A 39 5.19 1.46 4.11
CA ARG A 39 4.47 2.44 3.29
C ARG A 39 3.30 3.01 4.07
N SER A 40 2.90 4.23 3.72
CA SER A 40 1.68 4.81 4.25
C SER A 40 0.44 4.04 3.79
N GLU A 41 -0.55 3.97 4.67
CA GLU A 41 -1.87 3.38 4.40
C GLU A 41 -2.53 3.99 3.15
N GLU A 42 -2.36 5.30 2.95
CA GLU A 42 -2.84 6.00 1.75
C GLU A 42 -2.21 5.47 0.45
N SER A 43 -0.91 5.18 0.47
CA SER A 43 -0.20 4.68 -0.72
C SER A 43 -0.65 3.28 -1.09
N ILE A 44 -0.82 2.41 -0.08
CA ILE A 44 -1.34 1.05 -0.25
C ILE A 44 -2.78 1.07 -0.76
N LYS A 45 -3.63 1.96 -0.23
CA LYS A 45 -5.01 2.11 -0.69
C LYS A 45 -5.09 2.53 -2.15
N LYS A 46 -4.23 3.47 -2.57
CA LYS A 46 -4.11 3.86 -3.99
C LYS A 46 -3.65 2.69 -4.85
N GLN A 47 -2.62 1.96 -4.42
CA GLN A 47 -2.09 0.84 -5.21
C GLN A 47 -3.04 -0.34 -5.27
N ALA A 48 -3.76 -0.65 -4.19
CA ALA A 48 -4.81 -1.65 -4.18
C ALA A 48 -5.96 -1.28 -5.11
N LYS A 49 -6.33 0.02 -5.19
CA LYS A 49 -7.33 0.51 -6.14
C LYS A 49 -6.87 0.32 -7.60
N ILE A 50 -5.61 0.63 -7.90
CA ILE A 50 -5.01 0.43 -9.23
C ILE A 50 -4.97 -1.06 -9.57
N GLY A 51 -4.53 -1.90 -8.63
CA GLY A 51 -4.44 -3.35 -8.79
C GLY A 51 -5.77 -4.11 -8.70
N LYS A 52 -6.89 -3.40 -8.45
CA LYS A 52 -8.22 -3.96 -8.16
C LYS A 52 -8.21 -5.03 -7.04
N LEU A 53 -7.40 -4.83 -6.01
CA LEU A 53 -7.21 -5.77 -4.91
C LEU A 53 -8.17 -5.44 -3.77
N LYS A 54 -8.92 -6.45 -3.31
CA LYS A 54 -9.80 -6.35 -2.14
C LYS A 54 -8.96 -6.56 -0.87
N ILE A 55 -8.43 -5.47 -0.31
CA ILE A 55 -7.78 -5.51 1.00
C ILE A 55 -8.88 -5.49 2.07
N ALA A 56 -8.84 -6.44 3.00
CA ALA A 56 -9.71 -6.42 4.17
C ALA A 56 -9.43 -5.16 4.99
N LYS A 57 -10.43 -4.28 5.14
CA LYS A 57 -10.37 -3.23 6.16
C LYS A 57 -10.36 -3.95 7.51
N ALA A 58 -9.36 -3.67 8.34
CA ALA A 58 -9.46 -4.00 9.77
C ALA A 58 -10.80 -3.46 10.26
N ARG A 59 -11.64 -4.36 10.78
CA ARG A 59 -12.81 -3.98 11.57
C ARG A 59 -12.37 -3.82 13.02
#